data_AF-A0AAW8BN86-F1
#
_entry.id   AF-A0AAW8BN86-F1
#
_cell.length_a   1.000
_cell.length_b   1.000
_cell.length_c   1.000
_cell.angle_alpha   90.00
_cell.angle_beta   90.00
_cell.angle_gamma   90.00
#
_symmetry.space_group_name_H-M   'P 1'
#
loop_
_entity.id
_entity.type
_entity.pdbx_description
1 polymer ?
#
loop_
_entity_poly.entity_id
_entity_poly.type
_entity_poly.pdbx_seq_one_letter_code
_entity_poly.pdbx_strand_id
1 'polypeptide(L)'
;MTVVGATALQLAGCTSGNRPAAPSTPSTSDSTHSISIASSSTDGSPASLPAHLEIRNGDLVSDCRINANLLTCNETLKNLKPTQSYTGTMTGKVSGFTANGSARSYATNPDPQSPECTSTTEMSGPITYVFRPDGTLSARWGPYQRKFTNSCLTAQPEPNPGEDPTREPISEWTATWAPIT
;
A
#
# COMPACT_ATOMS: atom_id res chain seq x y z
N MET A 1 11.80 -29.97 23.89
CA MET A 1 12.05 -29.37 22.57
C MET A 1 11.01 -28.30 22.35
N THR A 2 11.41 -27.04 22.38
CA THR A 2 10.52 -25.89 22.26
C THR A 2 10.54 -25.44 20.81
N VAL A 3 9.47 -25.70 20.05
CA VAL A 3 9.36 -25.29 18.65
C VAL A 3 8.78 -23.88 18.63
N VAL A 4 9.64 -22.89 18.37
CA VAL A 4 9.25 -21.51 18.10
C VAL A 4 8.77 -21.46 16.64
N GLY A 5 7.46 -21.58 16.43
CA GLY A 5 6.84 -21.47 15.11
C GLY A 5 6.80 -20.01 14.67
N ALA A 6 7.74 -19.61 13.80
CA ALA A 6 7.64 -18.36 13.06
C ALA A 6 6.57 -18.54 11.97
N THR A 7 5.38 -18.00 12.19
CA THR A 7 4.23 -18.09 11.29
C THR A 7 4.42 -17.27 10.02
N ALA A 8 4.01 -17.85 8.90
CA ALA A 8 4.03 -17.32 7.53
C ALA A 8 3.18 -16.04 7.30
N LEU A 9 2.79 -15.31 8.34
CA LEU A 9 1.87 -14.17 8.28
C LEU A 9 2.53 -12.81 8.00
N GLN A 10 3.85 -12.75 7.88
CA GLN A 10 4.56 -11.48 7.68
C GLN A 10 4.64 -10.99 6.22
N LEU A 11 4.08 -11.73 5.26
CA LEU A 11 4.28 -11.45 3.83
C LEU A 11 3.12 -10.72 3.13
N ALA A 12 1.98 -10.49 3.81
CA ALA A 12 0.88 -9.69 3.27
C ALA A 12 0.75 -8.29 3.89
N GLY A 13 1.55 -7.99 4.92
CA GLY A 13 1.78 -6.63 5.39
C GLY A 13 3.09 -6.13 4.82
N CYS A 14 3.06 -5.06 4.02
CA CYS A 14 4.28 -4.33 3.71
C CYS A 14 5.02 -4.03 5.04
N THR A 15 6.29 -4.41 5.08
CA THR A 15 7.20 -4.44 6.23
C THR A 15 7.06 -3.24 7.19
N SER A 16 6.58 -3.46 8.41
CA SER A 16 6.76 -2.51 9.52
C SER A 16 8.14 -2.71 10.16
N GLY A 17 9.14 -2.05 9.60
CA GLY A 17 10.47 -1.96 10.22
C GLY A 17 10.46 -1.02 11.41
N ASN A 18 10.35 -1.56 12.63
CA ASN A 18 10.65 -0.84 13.87
C ASN A 18 12.15 -0.50 13.90
N ARG A 19 12.49 0.80 13.88
CA ARG A 19 13.81 1.27 14.34
C ARG A 19 13.61 2.25 15.51
N PRO A 20 14.27 2.05 16.67
CA PRO A 20 14.16 2.97 17.80
C PRO A 20 14.68 4.36 17.43
N ALA A 21 13.95 5.39 17.83
CA ALA A 21 14.41 6.77 17.82
C ALA A 21 15.52 6.96 18.86
N ALA A 22 16.63 7.56 18.45
CA ALA A 22 17.65 8.12 19.36
C ALA A 22 17.92 9.59 18.95
N PRO A 23 18.31 10.45 19.91
CA PRO A 23 17.96 11.86 19.91
C PRO A 23 18.93 12.78 19.16
N SER A 24 18.40 13.95 18.81
CA SER A 24 18.99 15.04 18.03
C SER A 24 20.26 15.65 18.62
N THR A 25 21.16 16.12 17.76
CA THR A 25 21.92 17.38 17.97
C THR A 25 22.41 17.94 16.62
N PRO A 26 22.56 19.28 16.50
CA PRO A 26 22.58 19.99 15.23
C PRO A 26 24.00 20.15 14.68
N SER A 27 24.15 20.17 13.35
CA SER A 27 25.32 20.73 12.69
C SER A 27 24.93 21.39 11.39
N THR A 28 25.12 22.70 11.40
CA THR A 28 25.03 23.68 10.32
C THR A 28 26.05 23.38 9.22
N SER A 29 25.63 23.33 7.96
CA SER A 29 26.13 24.23 6.89
C SER A 29 25.58 23.84 5.51
N ASP A 30 25.00 24.83 4.86
CA ASP A 30 25.01 25.15 3.43
C ASP A 30 25.05 24.05 2.38
N SER A 31 23.94 23.95 1.65
CA SER A 31 23.95 24.08 0.19
C SER A 31 22.57 24.51 -0.31
N THR A 32 22.45 25.81 -0.57
CA THR A 32 21.28 26.45 -1.16
C THR A 32 21.09 26.00 -2.61
N HIS A 33 20.31 24.94 -2.82
CA HIS A 33 19.58 24.77 -4.08
C HIS A 33 18.13 25.17 -3.83
N SER A 34 17.88 26.47 -4.01
CA SER A 34 16.53 27.02 -4.05
C SER A 34 15.76 26.36 -5.19
N ILE A 35 14.89 25.41 -4.86
CA ILE A 35 13.83 24.98 -5.77
C ILE A 35 12.90 26.18 -5.87
N SER A 36 13.07 26.99 -6.91
CA SER A 36 12.17 28.09 -7.24
C SER A 36 10.81 27.51 -7.61
N ILE A 37 9.93 27.35 -6.62
CA ILE A 37 8.50 27.22 -6.87
C ILE A 37 8.06 28.60 -7.36
N ALA A 38 7.84 28.71 -8.67
CA ALA A 38 7.24 29.90 -9.25
C ALA A 38 5.92 30.17 -8.53
N SER A 39 5.90 31.19 -7.70
CA SER A 39 4.70 31.71 -7.04
C SER A 39 4.03 32.64 -8.03
N SER A 40 3.15 32.11 -8.88
CA SER A 40 2.14 32.91 -9.57
C SER A 40 0.88 32.93 -8.70
N SER A 41 0.65 34.06 -8.05
CA SER A 41 -0.56 34.35 -7.28
C SER A 41 -1.78 34.57 -8.20
N THR A 42 -2.94 34.24 -7.64
CA THR A 42 -4.34 34.42 -8.11
C THR A 42 -4.84 33.47 -9.19
N ASP A 43 -5.27 32.28 -8.75
CA ASP A 43 -6.61 31.77 -9.04
C ASP A 43 -7.09 30.98 -7.83
N GLY A 44 -8.31 31.25 -7.38
CA GLY A 44 -8.98 30.54 -6.27
C GLY A 44 -9.37 29.10 -6.62
N SER A 45 -8.53 28.39 -7.38
CA SER A 45 -8.70 26.98 -7.62
C SER A 45 -8.27 26.21 -6.37
N PRO A 46 -9.13 25.35 -5.80
CA PRO A 46 -8.69 24.43 -4.76
C PRO A 46 -7.53 23.60 -5.33
N ALA A 47 -6.42 23.54 -4.61
CA ALA A 47 -5.29 22.71 -5.01
C ALA A 47 -5.82 21.28 -5.27
N SER A 48 -5.63 20.82 -6.50
CA SER A 48 -6.14 19.54 -6.98
C SER A 48 -4.99 18.58 -7.21
N LEU A 49 -5.28 17.28 -7.13
CA LEU A 49 -4.32 16.25 -7.47
C LEU A 49 -3.99 16.31 -8.97
N PRO A 50 -2.75 16.01 -9.36
CA PRO A 50 -2.36 15.96 -10.78
C PRO A 50 -3.09 14.83 -11.51
N ALA A 51 -3.28 14.97 -12.82
CA ALA A 51 -3.98 13.98 -13.65
C ALA A 51 -3.28 12.62 -13.70
N HIS A 52 -1.97 12.58 -13.47
CA HIS A 52 -1.15 11.38 -13.45
C HIS A 52 -0.18 11.46 -12.27
N LEU A 53 -0.22 10.48 -11.37
CA LEU A 53 0.64 10.39 -10.20
C LEU A 53 1.08 8.96 -9.92
N GLU A 54 2.18 8.85 -9.20
CA GLU A 54 2.68 7.60 -8.66
C GLU A 54 2.49 7.60 -7.14
N ILE A 55 2.08 6.47 -6.58
CA ILE A 55 2.13 6.20 -5.14
C ILE A 55 3.20 5.14 -4.88
N ARG A 56 4.02 5.34 -3.85
CA ARG A 56 5.07 4.38 -3.44
C ARG A 56 4.96 4.00 -1.98
N ASN A 57 4.82 2.71 -1.73
CA ASN A 57 4.86 2.11 -0.41
C ASN A 57 5.88 0.96 -0.40
N GLY A 58 7.13 1.26 -0.05
CA GLY A 58 8.23 0.30 -0.20
C GLY A 58 8.41 -0.12 -1.67
N ASP A 59 8.32 -1.42 -1.93
CA ASP A 59 8.40 -1.97 -3.30
C ASP A 59 7.08 -1.91 -4.07
N LEU A 60 5.97 -1.58 -3.41
CA LEU A 60 4.67 -1.39 -4.07
C LEU A 60 4.65 -0.03 -4.78
N VAL A 61 4.31 -0.06 -6.07
CA VAL A 61 4.13 1.12 -6.91
C VAL A 61 2.73 1.09 -7.48
N SER A 62 1.98 2.17 -7.25
CA SER A 62 0.68 2.38 -7.86
C SER A 62 0.78 3.49 -8.92
N ASP A 63 0.60 3.12 -10.18
CA ASP A 63 0.48 4.06 -11.30
C ASP A 63 -0.97 4.53 -11.41
N CYS A 64 -1.22 5.80 -11.10
CA CYS A 64 -2.55 6.34 -10.88
C CYS A 64 -2.91 7.43 -11.89
N ARG A 65 -4.09 7.32 -12.50
CA ARG A 65 -4.66 8.32 -13.41
C ARG A 65 -5.96 8.87 -12.85
N ILE A 66 -6.11 10.19 -12.94
CA ILE A 66 -7.32 10.93 -12.56
C ILE A 66 -7.94 11.51 -13.82
N ASN A 67 -9.16 11.06 -14.13
CA ASN A 67 -9.97 11.59 -15.22
C ASN A 67 -11.23 12.23 -14.63
N ALA A 68 -11.39 13.55 -14.80
CA ALA A 68 -12.34 14.37 -14.06
C ALA A 68 -12.14 14.19 -12.54
N ASN A 69 -12.95 13.35 -11.90
CA ASN A 69 -12.86 13.03 -10.47
C ASN A 69 -12.73 11.52 -10.20
N LEU A 70 -12.43 10.71 -11.22
CA LEU A 70 -12.27 9.27 -11.08
C LEU A 70 -10.78 8.93 -11.07
N LEU A 71 -10.30 8.42 -9.94
CA LEU A 71 -8.99 7.83 -9.76
C LEU A 71 -9.03 6.36 -10.19
N THR A 72 -8.06 5.95 -10.99
CA THR A 72 -7.77 4.54 -11.30
C THR A 72 -6.27 4.32 -11.11
N CYS A 73 -5.91 3.38 -10.24
CA CYS A 73 -4.53 2.99 -10.00
C CYS A 73 -4.33 1.53 -10.35
N ASN A 74 -3.22 1.23 -11.01
CA ASN A 74 -2.71 -0.12 -11.21
C ASN A 74 -1.46 -0.30 -10.36
N GLU A 75 -1.44 -1.36 -9.56
CA GLU A 75 -0.38 -1.61 -8.60
C GLU A 75 0.49 -2.79 -9.04
N THR A 76 1.79 -2.61 -8.86
CA THR A 76 2.82 -3.60 -9.13
C THR A 76 3.86 -3.62 -8.02
N LEU A 77 4.58 -4.74 -7.88
CA LEU A 77 5.75 -4.81 -7.02
C LEU A 77 7.01 -4.64 -7.87
N LYS A 78 7.87 -3.69 -7.50
CA LYS A 78 9.19 -3.50 -8.11
C LYS A 78 10.09 -4.71 -7.92
N ASN A 79 10.10 -5.26 -6.72
CA ASN A 79 10.77 -6.49 -6.41
C ASN A 79 9.72 -7.57 -6.13
N LEU A 80 9.62 -8.52 -7.04
CA LEU A 80 8.68 -9.61 -6.88
C LEU A 80 9.14 -10.58 -5.80
N LYS A 81 10.43 -10.82 -5.56
CA LYS A 81 10.85 -11.90 -4.66
C LYS A 81 10.42 -11.64 -3.19
N PRO A 82 9.82 -12.62 -2.48
CA PRO A 82 9.56 -14.01 -2.89
C PRO A 82 8.23 -14.23 -3.65
N THR A 83 7.38 -13.22 -3.75
CA THR A 83 6.16 -13.20 -4.56
C THR A 83 6.45 -13.59 -6.02
N GLN A 84 5.68 -14.52 -6.55
CA GLN A 84 5.78 -14.94 -7.96
C GLN A 84 5.05 -13.97 -8.87
N SER A 85 3.88 -13.50 -8.44
CA SER A 85 3.10 -12.49 -9.15
C SER A 85 2.30 -11.63 -8.18
N TYR A 86 2.17 -10.35 -8.51
CA TYR A 86 1.31 -9.41 -7.81
C TYR A 86 0.61 -8.51 -8.82
N THR A 87 -0.69 -8.35 -8.65
CA THR A 87 -1.45 -7.29 -9.30
C THR A 87 -2.39 -6.66 -8.28
N GLY A 88 -2.50 -5.34 -8.31
CA GLY A 88 -3.49 -4.61 -7.54
C GLY A 88 -4.19 -3.59 -8.41
N THR A 89 -5.43 -3.28 -8.07
CA THR A 89 -6.18 -2.18 -8.67
C THR A 89 -6.89 -1.40 -7.58
N MET A 90 -6.91 -0.08 -7.73
CA MET A 90 -7.72 0.81 -6.92
C MET A 90 -8.52 1.70 -7.84
N THR A 91 -9.81 1.85 -7.56
CA THR A 91 -10.68 2.80 -8.27
C THR A 91 -11.49 3.60 -7.26
N GLY A 92 -11.64 4.90 -7.48
CA GLY A 92 -12.31 5.74 -6.50
C GLY A 92 -12.64 7.14 -7.00
N LYS A 93 -13.44 7.87 -6.23
CA LYS A 93 -13.76 9.27 -6.47
C LYS A 93 -12.82 10.18 -5.70
N VAL A 94 -12.29 11.19 -6.36
CA VAL A 94 -11.45 12.23 -5.80
C VAL A 94 -12.32 13.43 -5.39
N SER A 95 -12.07 13.94 -4.18
CA SER A 95 -12.61 15.19 -3.67
C SER A 95 -11.50 15.94 -2.94
N GLY A 96 -10.98 16.99 -3.57
CA GLY A 96 -9.76 17.67 -3.11
C GLY A 96 -8.57 16.71 -3.05
N PHE A 97 -7.96 16.59 -1.86
CA PHE A 97 -6.86 15.67 -1.58
C PHE A 97 -7.31 14.33 -0.98
N THR A 98 -8.58 13.95 -1.12
CA THR A 98 -9.08 12.66 -0.64
C THR A 98 -9.61 11.84 -1.79
N ALA A 99 -9.24 10.56 -1.86
CA ALA A 99 -9.83 9.60 -2.77
C ALA A 99 -10.52 8.48 -1.97
N ASN A 100 -11.79 8.23 -2.26
CA ASN A 100 -12.56 7.14 -1.65
C ASN A 100 -12.99 6.16 -2.73
N GLY A 101 -12.76 4.87 -2.49
CA GLY A 101 -12.94 3.88 -3.53
C GLY A 101 -12.91 2.44 -3.03
N SER A 102 -12.61 1.54 -3.95
CA SER A 102 -12.42 0.12 -3.69
C SER A 102 -11.06 -0.30 -4.23
N ALA A 103 -10.37 -1.15 -3.48
CA ALA A 103 -9.16 -1.82 -3.90
C ALA A 103 -9.38 -3.33 -4.01
N ARG A 104 -8.66 -3.95 -4.94
CA ARG A 104 -8.51 -5.39 -5.06
C ARG A 104 -7.04 -5.71 -5.31
N SER A 105 -6.53 -6.74 -4.65
CA SER A 105 -5.21 -7.30 -4.97
C SER A 105 -5.26 -8.81 -5.12
N TYR A 106 -4.31 -9.31 -5.92
CA TYR A 106 -4.04 -10.72 -6.13
C TYR A 106 -2.53 -10.92 -6.01
N ALA A 107 -2.13 -11.87 -5.17
CA ALA A 107 -0.73 -12.25 -5.01
C ALA A 107 -0.58 -13.76 -5.05
N THR A 108 0.45 -14.23 -5.74
CA THR A 108 0.87 -15.63 -5.75
C THR A 108 2.27 -15.74 -5.16
N ASN A 109 2.46 -16.67 -4.24
CA ASN A 109 3.71 -16.88 -3.51
C ASN A 109 4.03 -18.38 -3.46
N PRO A 110 5.31 -18.78 -3.43
CA PRO A 110 5.66 -20.13 -2.98
C PRO A 110 5.23 -20.29 -1.52
N ASP A 111 4.78 -21.48 -1.14
CA ASP A 111 4.55 -21.77 0.27
C ASP A 111 5.90 -21.80 1.02
N PRO A 112 6.04 -21.07 2.15
CA PRO A 112 7.31 -21.01 2.87
C PRO A 112 7.77 -22.35 3.45
N GLN A 113 6.84 -23.25 3.76
CA GLN A 113 7.13 -24.58 4.33
C GLN A 113 7.29 -25.64 3.24
N SER A 114 6.62 -25.44 2.10
CA SER A 114 6.66 -26.34 0.95
C SER A 114 6.84 -25.56 -0.35
N PRO A 115 8.07 -25.21 -0.77
CA PRO A 115 8.32 -24.38 -1.96
C PRO A 115 7.76 -24.94 -3.28
N GLU A 116 7.48 -26.24 -3.34
CA GLU A 116 6.77 -26.93 -4.43
C GLU A 116 5.28 -26.58 -4.51
N CYS A 117 4.74 -26.00 -3.45
CA CYS A 117 3.35 -25.57 -3.34
C CYS A 117 3.23 -24.07 -3.60
N THR A 118 2.08 -23.67 -4.13
CA THR A 118 1.75 -22.29 -4.45
C THR A 118 0.60 -21.82 -3.58
N SER A 119 0.80 -20.71 -2.89
CA SER A 119 -0.24 -20.00 -2.15
C SER A 119 -0.72 -18.79 -2.95
N THR A 120 -2.04 -18.62 -3.06
CA THR A 120 -2.65 -17.40 -3.61
C THR A 120 -3.40 -16.65 -2.51
N THR A 121 -3.36 -15.33 -2.57
CA THR A 121 -4.14 -14.45 -1.72
C THR A 121 -4.86 -13.44 -2.59
N GLU A 122 -6.18 -13.39 -2.44
CA GLU A 122 -7.05 -12.36 -2.99
C GLU A 122 -7.57 -11.49 -1.86
N MET A 123 -7.52 -10.18 -2.03
CA MET A 123 -8.07 -9.22 -1.09
C MET A 123 -8.94 -8.22 -1.83
N SER A 124 -10.10 -7.86 -1.27
CA SER A 124 -10.96 -6.81 -1.83
C SER A 124 -11.74 -6.07 -0.75
N GLY A 125 -11.81 -4.75 -0.87
CA GLY A 125 -12.56 -3.93 0.08
C GLY A 125 -12.47 -2.43 -0.21
N PRO A 126 -13.19 -1.61 0.57
CA PRO A 126 -13.16 -0.15 0.47
C PRO A 126 -11.80 0.39 0.89
N ILE A 127 -11.30 1.39 0.18
CA ILE A 127 -10.03 2.04 0.48
C ILE A 127 -10.19 3.56 0.42
N THR A 128 -9.52 4.25 1.35
CA THR A 128 -9.44 5.71 1.39
C THR A 128 -7.98 6.13 1.34
N TYR A 129 -7.67 7.07 0.45
CA TYR A 129 -6.39 7.79 0.43
C TYR A 129 -6.62 9.24 0.83
N VAL A 130 -5.77 9.74 1.73
CA VAL A 130 -5.68 11.15 2.12
C VAL A 130 -4.29 11.64 1.75
N PHE A 131 -4.22 12.41 0.67
CA PHE A 131 -3.00 13.00 0.16
C PHE A 131 -2.66 14.27 0.94
N ARG A 132 -1.37 14.51 1.13
CA ARG A 132 -0.85 15.76 1.70
C ARG A 132 0.01 16.48 0.67
N PRO A 133 -0.02 17.83 0.62
CA PRO A 133 0.80 18.61 -0.30
C PRO A 133 2.33 18.41 -0.15
N ASP A 134 2.78 17.85 0.97
CA ASP A 134 4.19 17.53 1.23
C ASP A 134 4.69 16.25 0.51
N GLY A 135 3.85 15.62 -0.31
CA GLY A 135 4.17 14.39 -1.02
C GLY A 135 3.95 13.12 -0.20
N THR A 136 3.32 13.19 0.98
CA THR A 136 2.92 12.03 1.76
C THR A 136 1.44 11.70 1.56
N LEU A 137 1.06 10.45 1.83
CA LEU A 137 -0.34 10.06 1.95
C LEU A 137 -0.57 9.12 3.13
N SER A 138 -1.79 9.12 3.64
CA SER A 138 -2.30 8.12 4.57
C SER A 138 -3.37 7.29 3.86
N ALA A 139 -3.33 5.99 4.08
CA ALA A 139 -4.27 5.05 3.49
C ALA A 139 -4.95 4.22 4.57
N ARG A 140 -6.24 3.96 4.35
CA ARG A 140 -7.03 3.03 5.15
C ARG A 140 -7.76 2.08 4.22
N TRP A 141 -7.35 0.82 4.21
CA TRP A 141 -7.99 -0.25 3.45
C TRP A 141 -8.77 -1.14 4.39
N GLY A 142 -10.08 -1.20 4.19
CA GLY A 142 -10.97 -2.10 4.87
C GLY A 142 -12.16 -1.41 5.54
N PRO A 143 -13.11 -2.20 6.06
CA PRO A 143 -13.01 -3.65 6.25
C PRO A 143 -12.95 -4.44 4.92
N TYR A 144 -12.01 -5.38 4.78
CA TYR A 144 -11.81 -6.12 3.51
C TYR A 144 -12.02 -7.63 3.64
N GLN A 145 -12.44 -8.23 2.54
CA GLN A 145 -12.52 -9.67 2.39
C GLN A 145 -11.16 -10.20 1.95
N ARG A 146 -10.79 -11.38 2.48
CA ARG A 146 -9.57 -12.09 2.11
C ARG A 146 -9.92 -13.52 1.76
N LYS A 147 -9.43 -13.99 0.61
CA LYS A 147 -9.50 -15.39 0.20
C LYS A 147 -8.08 -15.91 0.03
N PHE A 148 -7.79 -17.00 0.72
CA PHE A 148 -6.52 -17.72 0.60
C PHE A 148 -6.76 -19.03 -0.15
N THR A 149 -5.80 -19.49 -0.93
CA THR A 149 -5.76 -20.88 -1.40
C THR A 149 -4.33 -21.38 -1.42
N ASN A 150 -4.13 -22.68 -1.25
CA ASN A 150 -2.82 -23.32 -1.35
C ASN A 150 -2.97 -24.59 -2.18
N SER A 151 -2.08 -24.78 -3.16
CA SER A 151 -2.18 -25.89 -4.12
C SER A 151 -2.01 -27.29 -3.49
N CYS A 152 -1.40 -27.38 -2.32
CA CYS A 152 -1.13 -28.63 -1.62
C CYS A 152 -2.08 -28.89 -0.46
N LEU A 153 -2.91 -27.91 -0.10
CA LEU A 153 -3.93 -28.08 0.94
C LEU A 153 -5.27 -28.42 0.28
N THR A 154 -5.86 -29.53 0.71
CA THR A 154 -7.21 -29.95 0.29
C THR A 154 -8.32 -29.25 1.09
N ALA A 155 -7.96 -28.58 2.19
CA ALA A 155 -8.85 -27.76 3.02
C ALA A 155 -8.17 -26.43 3.36
N GLN A 156 -8.96 -25.38 3.54
CA GLN A 156 -8.45 -24.10 3.98
C GLN A 156 -7.91 -24.22 5.41
N PRO A 157 -6.72 -23.65 5.71
CA PRO A 157 -6.27 -23.55 7.08
C PRO A 157 -7.26 -22.73 7.90
N GLU A 158 -7.47 -23.13 9.17
CA GLU A 158 -8.30 -22.36 10.09
C GLU A 158 -7.72 -20.94 10.27
N PRO A 159 -8.57 -19.94 10.55
CA PRO A 159 -8.12 -18.60 10.93
C PRO A 159 -7.09 -18.67 12.06
N ASN A 160 -6.15 -17.73 12.09
CA ASN A 160 -5.12 -17.76 13.13
C ASN A 160 -5.74 -17.61 14.53
N PRO A 161 -5.18 -18.25 15.56
CA PRO A 161 -5.63 -18.04 16.94
C PRO A 161 -5.56 -16.55 17.32
N GLY A 162 -6.70 -15.96 17.64
CA GLY A 162 -6.82 -14.52 17.99
C GLY A 162 -7.30 -13.61 16.84
N GLU A 163 -7.42 -14.14 15.63
CA GLU A 163 -8.13 -13.49 14.54
C GLU A 163 -9.63 -13.79 14.72
N ASP A 164 -10.45 -12.79 15.05
CA ASP A 164 -11.90 -12.96 15.13
C ASP A 164 -12.40 -13.26 13.70
N PRO A 165 -12.88 -14.49 13.41
CA PRO A 165 -13.27 -14.88 12.07
C PRO A 165 -14.50 -14.11 11.56
N THR A 166 -15.18 -13.37 12.44
CA THR A 166 -16.33 -12.52 12.10
C THR A 166 -15.96 -11.05 11.87
N ARG A 167 -14.74 -10.64 12.21
CA ARG A 167 -14.28 -9.25 12.08
C ARG A 167 -13.45 -9.09 10.82
N GLU A 168 -14.01 -8.38 9.84
CA GLU A 168 -13.28 -8.03 8.64
C GLU A 168 -12.06 -7.14 8.98
N PRO A 169 -10.84 -7.53 8.57
CA PRO A 169 -9.62 -6.81 8.90
C PRO A 169 -9.57 -5.41 8.25
N ILE A 170 -8.85 -4.49 8.92
CA ILE A 170 -8.56 -3.14 8.44
C ILE A 170 -7.05 -2.94 8.48
N SER A 171 -6.49 -2.40 7.40
CA SER A 171 -5.09 -2.05 7.28
C SER A 171 -4.94 -0.54 7.12
N GLU A 172 -4.06 0.07 7.91
CA GLU A 172 -3.71 1.48 7.83
C GLU A 172 -2.21 1.63 7.59
N TRP A 173 -1.83 2.50 6.66
CA TRP A 173 -0.43 2.71 6.29
C TRP A 173 -0.20 4.10 5.72
N THR A 174 1.07 4.48 5.61
CA THR A 174 1.51 5.73 4.99
C THR A 174 2.44 5.44 3.82
N ALA A 175 2.44 6.33 2.84
CA ALA A 175 3.24 6.21 1.63
C ALA A 175 3.63 7.59 1.11
N THR A 176 4.43 7.62 0.04
CA THR A 176 4.73 8.84 -0.70
C THR A 176 4.00 8.86 -2.03
N TRP A 177 3.77 10.07 -2.56
CA TRP A 177 3.22 10.27 -3.88
C TRP A 177 3.92 11.42 -4.60
N ALA A 178 3.95 11.35 -5.92
CA ALA A 178 4.48 12.41 -6.76
C ALA A 178 3.74 12.46 -8.12
N PRO A 179 3.63 13.65 -8.75
CA PRO A 179 3.16 13.74 -10.13
C PRO A 179 4.09 12.97 -11.08
N ILE A 180 3.51 12.31 -12.09
CA ILE A 180 4.26 11.77 -13.24
C ILE A 180 4.05 12.74 -14.41
N THR A 181 5.14 13.31 -14.90
CA THR A 181 5.17 14.21 -16.07
C THR A 181 5.42 13.44 -17.35
#